data_AF-A0A0Q6Q9Q3-F1
#
_entry.id   AF-A0A0Q6Q9Q3-F1
#
_cell.length_a   1.000
_cell.length_b   1.000
_cell.length_c   1.000
_cell.angle_alpha   90.00
_cell.angle_beta   90.00
_cell.angle_gamma   90.00
#
_symmetry.space_group_name_H-M   'P 1'
#
loop_
_entity.id
_entity.type
_entity.pdbx_description
1 polymer ?
#
loop_
_entity_poly.entity_id
_entity_poly.type
_entity_poly.pdbx_seq_one_letter_code
_entity_poly.pdbx_strand_id
1 'polypeptide(L)'
;MLLKDSLDDGIQLGVEKVSFTDGTVWTRADMRSHIAYVGGTSGNETITGTTGVDTIHAGPGNDTLVGLAGNDTFLFRQNFGHDIITDFVAGAGSVDVIDLTSDIFVDFASVMAAAAQVGSDTMITHDANTSLLLKNVTRTNLHQDDFHFTPA
;
A
#
# COMPACT_ATOMS: atom_id res chain seq x y z
N MET A 1 0.24 -12.81 18.66
CA MET A 1 -0.98 -13.01 17.86
C MET A 1 -1.61 -11.65 17.67
N LEU A 2 -1.69 -11.15 16.43
CA LEU A 2 -2.33 -9.87 16.13
C LEU A 2 -3.81 -10.09 15.83
N LEU A 3 -4.67 -9.08 16.06
CA LEU A 3 -6.10 -9.20 15.77
C LEU A 3 -6.38 -9.48 14.28
N LYS A 4 -5.58 -8.92 13.37
CA LYS A 4 -5.71 -9.13 11.92
C LYS A 4 -5.63 -10.62 11.54
N ASP A 5 -4.78 -11.39 12.23
CA ASP A 5 -4.59 -12.82 11.96
C ASP A 5 -5.80 -13.67 12.40
N SER A 6 -6.75 -13.07 13.14
CA SER A 6 -7.98 -13.72 13.62
C SER A 6 -9.23 -13.39 12.79
N LEU A 7 -9.06 -12.66 11.68
CA LEU A 7 -10.16 -12.11 10.86
C LEU A 7 -10.24 -12.70 9.45
N ASP A 8 -9.48 -13.75 9.15
CA ASP A 8 -9.54 -14.46 7.87
C ASP A 8 -10.86 -15.25 7.73
N ASP A 9 -11.57 -15.04 6.60
CA ASP A 9 -12.87 -15.65 6.31
C ASP A 9 -12.73 -17.16 5.98
N GLY A 10 -11.54 -17.62 5.59
CA GLY A 10 -11.29 -18.98 5.11
C GLY A 10 -11.39 -20.09 6.16
N ILE A 11 -11.28 -19.76 7.45
CA ILE A 11 -11.24 -20.76 8.53
C ILE A 11 -12.29 -20.57 9.62
N GLN A 12 -13.14 -19.53 9.57
CA GLN A 12 -14.19 -19.23 10.57
C GLN A 12 -13.74 -19.26 12.05
N LEU A 13 -12.44 -19.12 12.32
CA LEU A 13 -11.87 -19.12 13.66
C LEU A 13 -11.35 -17.72 13.98
N GLY A 14 -11.54 -17.26 15.22
CA GLY A 14 -10.99 -15.98 15.72
C GLY A 14 -12.04 -15.04 16.30
N VAL A 15 -11.71 -13.75 16.42
CA VAL A 15 -12.57 -12.76 17.10
C VAL A 15 -13.77 -12.41 16.21
N GLU A 16 -14.98 -12.72 16.66
CA GLU A 16 -16.22 -12.43 15.95
C GLU A 16 -16.80 -11.05 16.31
N LYS A 17 -16.49 -10.58 17.52
CA LYS A 17 -17.03 -9.36 18.08
C LYS A 17 -16.11 -8.75 19.14
N VAL A 18 -15.93 -7.44 19.10
CA VAL A 18 -15.37 -6.63 20.18
C VAL A 18 -16.47 -5.70 20.71
N SER A 19 -16.64 -5.64 22.03
CA SER A 19 -17.61 -4.74 22.66
C SER A 19 -16.88 -3.76 23.56
N PHE A 20 -17.16 -2.48 23.40
CA PHE A 20 -16.57 -1.39 24.16
C PHE A 20 -17.51 -0.96 25.30
N THR A 21 -16.96 -0.28 26.31
CA THR A 21 -17.69 0.15 27.51
C THR A 21 -18.71 1.25 27.25
N ASP A 22 -18.62 1.93 26.11
CA ASP A 22 -19.57 2.93 25.62
C ASP A 22 -20.79 2.31 24.91
N GLY A 23 -20.84 0.97 24.78
CA GLY A 23 -21.89 0.25 24.08
C GLY A 23 -21.62 0.03 22.59
N THR A 24 -20.52 0.57 22.04
CA THR A 24 -20.08 0.29 20.68
C THR A 24 -19.73 -1.19 20.55
N VAL A 25 -20.19 -1.80 19.47
CA VAL A 25 -19.89 -3.19 19.13
C VAL A 25 -19.29 -3.21 17.74
N TRP A 26 -18.08 -3.71 17.61
CA TRP A 26 -17.50 -4.04 16.33
C TRP A 26 -17.74 -5.50 16.01
N THR A 27 -18.45 -5.77 14.93
CA THR A 27 -18.52 -7.09 14.30
C THR A 27 -17.22 -7.41 13.58
N ARG A 28 -17.04 -8.66 13.12
CA ARG A 28 -15.90 -9.05 12.27
C ARG A 28 -15.73 -8.15 11.03
N ALA A 29 -16.83 -7.78 10.39
CA ALA A 29 -16.82 -6.86 9.26
C ALA A 29 -16.36 -5.45 9.69
N ASP A 30 -16.83 -4.97 10.84
CA ASP A 30 -16.40 -3.67 11.36
C ASP A 30 -14.91 -3.70 11.72
N MET A 31 -14.43 -4.75 12.37
CA MET A 31 -13.02 -4.92 12.71
C MET A 31 -12.14 -4.94 11.45
N ARG A 32 -12.56 -5.62 10.38
CA ARG A 32 -11.87 -5.59 9.09
C ARG A 32 -11.87 -4.19 8.47
N SER A 33 -13.01 -3.52 8.48
CA SER A 33 -13.11 -2.14 8.00
C SER A 33 -12.25 -1.16 8.82
N HIS A 34 -12.00 -1.45 10.10
CA HIS A 34 -11.10 -0.67 10.96
C HIS A 34 -9.63 -1.14 10.88
N ILE A 35 -9.36 -2.28 10.24
CA ILE A 35 -8.01 -2.80 9.91
C ILE A 35 -7.60 -2.44 8.48
N ALA A 36 -8.46 -1.74 7.73
CA ALA A 36 -8.14 -1.18 6.42
C ALA A 36 -6.86 -0.32 6.41
N TYR A 37 -6.29 0.03 7.58
CA TYR A 37 -4.93 0.52 7.68
C TYR A 37 -3.94 -0.60 8.07
N VAL A 38 -3.04 -0.94 7.15
CA VAL A 38 -1.99 -1.94 7.33
C VAL A 38 -0.65 -1.21 7.48
N GLY A 39 -0.21 -1.06 8.73
CA GLY A 39 1.01 -0.35 9.09
C GLY A 39 2.23 -1.26 9.27
N GLY A 40 3.40 -0.79 8.87
CA GLY A 40 4.70 -1.34 9.25
C GLY A 40 5.39 -0.56 10.37
N THR A 41 6.68 -0.82 10.57
CA THR A 41 7.54 -0.15 11.55
C THR A 41 8.60 0.73 10.86
N SER A 42 9.78 0.87 11.47
CA SER A 42 10.92 1.54 10.83
C SER A 42 11.96 0.52 10.34
N GLY A 43 11.57 -0.76 10.25
CA GLY A 43 12.42 -1.88 9.91
C GLY A 43 12.21 -2.28 8.45
N ASN A 44 12.92 -3.33 8.02
CA ASN A 44 12.70 -3.92 6.70
C ASN A 44 11.71 -5.06 6.84
N GLU A 45 10.55 -4.94 6.22
CA GLU A 45 9.40 -5.77 6.49
C GLU A 45 8.79 -6.35 5.20
N THR A 46 8.04 -7.44 5.37
CA THR A 46 7.12 -7.92 4.35
C THR A 46 5.71 -7.71 4.87
N ILE A 47 4.97 -6.86 4.20
CA ILE A 47 3.63 -6.44 4.60
C ILE A 47 2.65 -6.94 3.55
N THR A 48 1.68 -7.71 4.02
CA THR A 48 0.59 -8.22 3.20
C THR A 48 -0.70 -7.64 3.72
N GLY A 49 -1.46 -7.04 2.82
CA GLY A 49 -2.82 -6.55 3.06
C GLY A 49 -3.80 -7.69 3.30
N THR A 50 -5.07 -7.38 3.09
CA THR A 50 -6.19 -8.30 3.20
C THR A 50 -6.80 -8.52 1.82
N THR A 51 -7.88 -9.30 1.72
CA THR A 51 -8.65 -9.41 0.47
C THR A 51 -9.70 -8.31 0.32
N GLY A 52 -9.62 -7.26 1.14
CA GLY A 52 -10.50 -6.10 1.11
C GLY A 52 -9.81 -4.87 0.53
N VAL A 53 -10.44 -3.70 0.67
CA VAL A 53 -9.82 -2.43 0.31
C VAL A 53 -8.86 -2.02 1.44
N ASP A 54 -7.57 -1.96 1.13
CA ASP A 54 -6.53 -1.64 2.11
C ASP A 54 -5.84 -0.29 1.84
N THR A 55 -5.33 0.28 2.92
CA THR A 55 -4.48 1.47 2.99
C THR A 55 -3.19 1.00 3.66
N ILE A 56 -2.16 0.78 2.85
CA ILE A 56 -0.90 0.16 3.28
C ILE A 56 0.15 1.25 3.47
N HIS A 57 0.71 1.35 4.67
CA HIS A 57 1.78 2.30 4.97
C HIS A 57 2.90 1.57 5.72
N ALA A 58 3.98 1.28 5.01
CA ALA A 58 5.08 0.51 5.55
C ALA A 58 5.91 1.29 6.57
N GLY A 59 6.07 2.60 6.34
CA GLY A 59 6.94 3.46 7.13
C GLY A 59 8.33 3.55 6.48
N PRO A 60 9.36 3.95 7.24
CA PRO A 60 10.74 3.89 6.78
C PRO A 60 11.26 2.45 6.78
N GLY A 61 12.11 2.10 5.83
CA GLY A 61 12.66 0.75 5.75
C GLY A 61 12.93 0.35 4.32
N ASN A 62 13.29 -0.90 4.08
CA ASN A 62 13.22 -1.45 2.73
C ASN A 62 12.18 -2.56 2.76
N ASP A 63 10.98 -2.24 2.29
CA ASP A 63 9.80 -3.05 2.49
C ASP A 63 9.34 -3.77 1.23
N THR A 64 8.70 -4.92 1.41
CA THR A 64 8.00 -5.65 0.35
C THR A 64 6.51 -5.67 0.65
N LEU A 65 5.73 -5.04 -0.22
CA LEU A 65 4.30 -4.80 -0.05
C LEU A 65 3.50 -5.67 -1.03
N VAL A 66 2.39 -6.22 -0.51
CA VAL A 66 1.44 -7.05 -1.24
C VAL A 66 0.03 -6.55 -0.89
N GLY A 67 -0.69 -6.00 -1.85
CA GLY A 67 -2.08 -5.54 -1.67
C GLY A 67 -3.06 -6.70 -1.50
N LEU A 68 -2.84 -7.76 -2.28
CA LEU A 68 -3.76 -8.86 -2.57
C LEU A 68 -4.92 -8.43 -3.48
N ALA A 69 -6.16 -8.59 -3.02
CA ALA A 69 -7.34 -8.32 -3.81
C ALA A 69 -8.07 -7.17 -3.14
N GLY A 70 -8.52 -6.20 -3.92
CA GLY A 70 -8.97 -4.95 -3.34
C GLY A 70 -8.73 -3.82 -4.30
N ASN A 71 -9.07 -2.62 -3.84
CA ASN A 71 -8.69 -1.37 -4.50
C ASN A 71 -7.73 -0.69 -3.54
N ASP A 72 -6.44 -1.03 -3.62
CA ASP A 72 -5.53 -0.75 -2.51
C ASP A 72 -4.83 0.59 -2.68
N THR A 73 -4.63 1.29 -1.57
CA THR A 73 -3.86 2.54 -1.53
C THR A 73 -2.53 2.29 -0.83
N PHE A 74 -1.42 2.48 -1.53
CA PHE A 74 -0.06 2.36 -0.99
C PHE A 74 0.48 3.74 -0.66
N LEU A 75 0.74 4.02 0.63
CA LEU A 75 1.10 5.33 1.13
C LEU A 75 2.60 5.43 1.30
N PHE A 76 3.17 6.41 0.63
CA PHE A 76 4.59 6.74 0.73
C PHE A 76 4.74 8.17 1.25
N ARG A 77 5.56 8.30 2.29
CA ARG A 77 5.92 9.56 2.96
C ARG A 77 7.45 9.71 2.92
N GLN A 78 7.99 10.87 3.30
CA GLN A 78 9.43 11.10 3.19
C GLN A 78 10.27 9.98 3.83
N ASN A 79 11.39 9.65 3.19
CA ASN A 79 12.35 8.65 3.65
C ASN A 79 11.75 7.26 3.86
N PHE A 80 10.78 6.87 3.02
CA PHE A 80 10.19 5.52 3.06
C PHE A 80 11.24 4.43 2.79
N GLY A 81 12.30 4.75 2.04
CA GLY A 81 13.41 3.86 1.77
C GLY A 81 13.31 3.15 0.42
N HIS A 82 13.78 1.90 0.30
CA HIS A 82 13.76 1.15 -0.96
C HIS A 82 12.71 0.06 -0.95
N ASP A 83 11.51 0.41 -1.43
CA ASP A 83 10.33 -0.44 -1.33
C ASP A 83 9.99 -1.16 -2.64
N ILE A 84 9.28 -2.27 -2.51
CA ILE A 84 8.81 -3.10 -3.62
C ILE A 84 7.32 -3.36 -3.45
N ILE A 85 6.51 -3.03 -4.46
CA ILE A 85 5.12 -3.52 -4.54
C ILE A 85 5.07 -4.68 -5.54
N THR A 86 4.53 -5.81 -5.11
CA THR A 86 4.61 -7.06 -5.87
C THR A 86 3.44 -7.32 -6.83
N ASP A 87 2.31 -6.68 -6.59
CA ASP A 87 1.02 -6.96 -7.23
C ASP A 87 0.22 -5.71 -7.65
N PHE A 88 0.89 -4.55 -7.73
CA PHE A 88 0.25 -3.29 -8.13
C PHE A 88 -0.42 -3.40 -9.50
N VAL A 89 -1.72 -3.11 -9.57
CA VAL A 89 -2.48 -3.09 -10.83
C VAL A 89 -2.46 -1.68 -11.41
N ALA A 90 -1.58 -1.43 -12.38
CA ALA A 90 -1.47 -0.15 -13.09
C ALA A 90 -2.38 -0.06 -14.33
N GLY A 91 -2.77 1.15 -14.72
CA GLY A 91 -3.46 1.44 -15.98
C GLY A 91 -4.58 2.45 -15.85
N ALA A 92 -5.03 3.01 -16.97
CA ALA A 92 -6.20 3.89 -16.95
C ALA A 92 -7.44 3.15 -16.43
N GLY A 93 -8.08 3.71 -15.40
CA GLY A 93 -9.20 3.10 -14.70
C GLY A 93 -8.82 1.90 -13.82
N SER A 94 -7.53 1.75 -13.51
CA SER A 94 -7.08 0.87 -12.43
C SER A 94 -7.71 1.29 -11.11
N VAL A 95 -7.63 0.38 -10.15
CA VAL A 95 -8.23 0.58 -8.83
C VAL A 95 -7.20 0.75 -7.72
N ASP A 96 -5.96 0.34 -7.95
CA ASP A 96 -4.87 0.55 -7.00
C ASP A 96 -4.30 1.94 -7.17
N VAL A 97 -3.91 2.56 -6.06
CA VAL A 97 -3.41 3.92 -6.02
C VAL A 97 -2.11 3.98 -5.22
N ILE A 98 -1.11 4.69 -5.75
CA ILE A 98 0.08 5.10 -5.02
C ILE A 98 -0.16 6.53 -4.52
N ASP A 99 -0.28 6.71 -3.21
CA ASP A 99 -0.43 8.02 -2.57
C ASP A 99 0.93 8.53 -2.08
N LEU A 100 1.42 9.56 -2.75
CA LEU A 100 2.70 10.22 -2.45
C LEU A 100 2.44 11.59 -1.85
N THR A 101 3.25 11.99 -0.88
CA THR A 101 3.28 13.41 -0.48
C THR A 101 3.98 14.25 -1.54
N SER A 102 3.50 15.48 -1.72
CA SER A 102 3.94 16.41 -2.77
C SER A 102 5.39 16.85 -2.65
N ASP A 103 6.03 16.59 -1.52
CA ASP A 103 7.45 16.80 -1.27
C ASP A 103 8.37 15.71 -1.85
N ILE A 104 7.83 14.51 -2.15
CA ILE A 104 8.53 13.44 -2.88
C ILE A 104 8.38 13.69 -4.38
N PHE A 105 7.13 13.80 -4.85
CA PHE A 105 6.79 14.08 -6.25
C PHE A 105 5.61 15.04 -6.28
N VAL A 106 5.72 16.10 -7.08
CA VAL A 106 4.69 17.15 -7.13
C VAL A 106 3.52 16.79 -8.04
N ASP A 107 3.75 15.90 -9.01
CA ASP A 107 2.78 15.45 -10.00
C ASP A 107 3.23 14.17 -10.74
N PHE A 108 2.33 13.64 -11.57
CA PHE A 108 2.59 12.46 -12.38
C PHE A 108 3.75 12.66 -13.38
N ALA A 109 3.96 13.89 -13.88
CA ALA A 109 5.06 14.16 -14.79
C ALA A 109 6.42 13.98 -14.10
N SER A 110 6.55 14.40 -12.84
CA SER A 110 7.74 14.23 -12.01
C SER A 110 8.00 12.76 -11.68
N VAL A 111 6.95 11.98 -11.41
CA VAL A 111 7.04 10.52 -11.26
C VAL A 111 7.57 9.88 -12.54
N MET A 112 6.98 10.22 -13.69
CA MET A 112 7.38 9.65 -14.98
C MET A 112 8.81 10.05 -15.36
N ALA A 113 9.27 11.25 -15.02
CA ALA A 113 10.66 11.66 -15.23
C ALA A 113 11.65 10.83 -14.40
N ALA A 114 11.26 10.40 -13.20
CA ALA A 114 12.03 9.55 -12.30
C ALA A 114 11.88 8.04 -12.57
N ALA A 115 10.84 7.63 -13.30
CA ALA A 115 10.55 6.24 -13.59
C ALA A 115 11.43 5.68 -14.72
N ALA A 116 12.05 4.52 -14.48
CA ALA A 116 12.83 3.75 -15.44
C ALA A 116 12.31 2.30 -15.55
N GLN A 117 12.23 1.77 -16.77
CA GLN A 117 11.91 0.36 -16.99
C GLN A 117 13.13 -0.50 -16.63
N VAL A 118 12.94 -1.54 -15.81
CA VAL A 118 13.96 -2.51 -15.41
C VAL A 118 13.44 -3.92 -15.71
N GLY A 119 13.79 -4.45 -16.89
CA GLY A 119 13.20 -5.71 -17.36
C GLY A 119 11.68 -5.60 -17.45
N SER A 120 10.95 -6.43 -16.71
CA SER A 120 9.48 -6.40 -16.63
C SER A 120 8.93 -5.43 -15.58
N ASP A 121 9.80 -4.82 -14.77
CA ASP A 121 9.44 -3.99 -13.63
C ASP A 121 9.63 -2.50 -13.93
N THR A 122 9.01 -1.63 -13.14
CA THR A 122 9.25 -0.17 -13.18
C THR A 122 9.87 0.30 -11.87
N MET A 123 11.04 0.93 -11.95
CA MET A 123 11.72 1.56 -10.82
C MET A 123 11.45 3.06 -10.84
N ILE A 124 10.93 3.62 -9.75
CA ILE A 124 10.73 5.05 -9.54
C ILE A 124 11.73 5.50 -8.48
N THR A 125 12.73 6.30 -8.86
CA THR A 125 13.80 6.75 -7.95
C THR A 125 13.64 8.22 -7.59
N HIS A 126 13.37 8.52 -6.31
CA HIS A 126 13.35 9.90 -5.82
C HIS A 126 14.76 10.40 -5.52
N ASP A 127 15.54 9.61 -4.77
CA ASP A 127 16.93 9.89 -4.42
C ASP A 127 17.74 8.60 -4.16
N ALA A 128 18.95 8.73 -3.61
CA ALA A 128 19.85 7.61 -3.36
C ALA A 128 19.35 6.62 -2.29
N ASN A 129 18.45 7.04 -1.41
CA ASN A 129 17.89 6.25 -0.31
C ASN A 129 16.39 5.97 -0.49
N THR A 130 15.72 6.63 -1.44
CA THR A 130 14.26 6.55 -1.61
C THR A 130 13.92 6.09 -3.03
N SER A 131 13.36 4.88 -3.16
CA SER A 131 12.92 4.34 -4.45
C SER A 131 11.82 3.30 -4.32
N LEU A 132 10.91 3.25 -5.30
CA LEU A 132 9.84 2.28 -5.37
C LEU A 132 9.97 1.39 -6.62
N LEU A 133 10.02 0.08 -6.43
CA LEU A 133 9.98 -0.91 -7.50
C LEU A 133 8.58 -1.51 -7.64
N LEU A 134 7.97 -1.34 -8.81
CA LEU A 134 6.70 -1.96 -9.17
C LEU A 134 6.98 -3.23 -9.98
N LYS A 135 6.78 -4.39 -9.36
CA LYS A 135 7.02 -5.69 -9.98
C LYS A 135 6.02 -5.97 -11.10
N ASN A 136 6.51 -6.44 -12.24
CA ASN A 136 5.70 -6.81 -13.41
C ASN A 136 4.80 -5.68 -13.94
N VAL A 137 5.08 -4.43 -13.58
CA VAL A 137 4.41 -3.24 -14.11
C VAL A 137 5.34 -2.61 -15.13
N THR A 138 4.87 -2.42 -16.35
CA THR A 138 5.61 -1.67 -17.36
C THR A 138 5.38 -0.18 -17.19
N ARG A 139 6.42 0.61 -17.42
CA ARG A 139 6.38 2.08 -17.28
C ARG A 139 5.35 2.70 -18.20
N THR A 140 5.06 2.07 -19.34
CA THR A 140 4.05 2.54 -20.30
C THR A 140 2.62 2.26 -19.85
N ASN A 141 2.41 1.35 -18.89
CA ASN A 141 1.10 1.08 -18.32
C ASN A 141 0.77 2.04 -17.18
N LEU A 142 1.75 2.73 -16.60
CA LEU A 142 1.48 3.78 -15.63
C LEU A 142 0.64 4.89 -16.24
N HIS A 143 -0.39 5.29 -15.53
CA HIS A 143 -1.33 6.33 -15.89
C HIS A 143 -1.51 7.32 -14.73
N GLN A 144 -2.06 8.49 -15.03
CA GLN A 144 -2.14 9.58 -14.05
C GLN A 144 -3.04 9.24 -12.84
N ASP A 145 -4.06 8.40 -13.04
CA ASP A 145 -5.00 7.96 -12.00
C ASP A 145 -4.44 6.87 -11.08
N ASP A 146 -3.32 6.23 -11.45
CA ASP A 146 -2.57 5.34 -10.55
C ASP A 146 -1.92 6.10 -9.38
N PHE A 147 -1.89 7.44 -9.43
CA PHE A 147 -1.17 8.27 -8.46
C PHE A 147 -2.04 9.36 -7.85
N HIS A 148 -1.97 9.47 -6.53
CA HIS A 148 -2.45 10.62 -5.78
C HIS A 148 -1.28 11.39 -5.16
N PHE A 149 -1.41 12.71 -5.20
CA PHE A 149 -0.41 13.64 -4.64
C PHE A 149 -1.06 14.42 -3.50
N THR A 150 -0.75 14.03 -2.26
CA THR A 150 -1.27 14.67 -1.07
C THR A 150 -0.32 15.79 -0.61
N PRO A 151 -0.82 16.93 -0.11
CA PRO A 151 0.03 17.93 0.50
C PRO A 151 0.83 17.34 1.68
N ALA A 152 2.09 17.75 1.80
CA ALA A 152 2.95 17.40 2.94
C ALA A 152 2.47 18.03 4.25
#